data_AF-A0A536P2H5-F1
#
_entry.id   AF-A0A536P2H5-F1
#
_cell.length_a   1.000
_cell.length_b   1.000
_cell.length_c   1.000
_cell.angle_alpha   90.00
_cell.angle_beta   90.00
_cell.angle_gamma   90.00
#
_symmetry.space_group_name_H-M   'P 1'
#
loop_
_entity.id
_entity.type
_entity.pdbx_description
1 polymer ?
#
loop_
_entity_poly.entity_id
_entity_poly.type
_entity_poly.pdbx_seq_one_letter_code
_entity_poly.pdbx_strand_id
1 'polypeptide(L)'
;MTVQTAAPPERAYLVGLELPRSRFDGEDSLEELATLVAAADAVAVGRMLQQRRSPDPNSWVGKGKAQEIAREVARLRAELVVCDDELKPAQQRSLEELSGVRVVDRSAVILDIFARHARSREGRIQVELAQLEYRLPRLTGKGKELSRLGG
;
A
#
# COMPACT_ATOMS: atom_id res chain seq x y z
N MET A 1 6.55 12.35 35.93
CA MET A 1 5.74 11.63 34.91
C MET A 1 6.10 12.18 33.55
N THR A 2 7.02 11.53 32.85
CA THR A 2 7.28 11.83 31.44
C THR A 2 6.14 11.24 30.63
N VAL A 3 5.27 12.11 30.09
CA VAL A 3 4.29 11.68 29.08
C VAL A 3 5.09 11.42 27.81
N GLN A 4 5.37 10.15 27.54
CA GLN A 4 5.94 9.73 26.28
C GLN A 4 4.84 9.87 25.22
N THR A 5 4.86 10.98 24.49
CA THR A 5 3.93 11.19 23.38
C THR A 5 4.33 10.22 22.27
N ALA A 6 3.60 9.11 22.13
CA ALA A 6 3.75 8.24 20.96
C ALA A 6 3.48 9.07 19.70
N ALA A 7 4.24 8.82 18.64
CA ALA A 7 4.00 9.48 17.36
C ALA A 7 2.55 9.20 16.92
N PRO A 8 1.85 10.18 16.31
CA PRO A 8 0.50 9.96 15.83
C PRO A 8 0.50 8.81 14.79
N PRO A 9 -0.55 7.96 14.79
CA PRO A 9 -0.63 6.83 13.87
C PRO A 9 -0.63 7.30 12.42
N GLU A 10 0.03 6.54 11.56
CA GLU A 10 0.13 6.86 10.13
C GLU A 10 -1.27 6.87 9.48
N ARG A 11 -1.54 7.89 8.65
CA ARG A 11 -2.86 8.12 8.05
C ARG A 11 -2.96 7.45 6.68
N ALA A 12 -3.77 6.40 6.58
CA ALA A 12 -3.91 5.58 5.38
C ALA A 12 -5.21 5.88 4.60
N TYR A 13 -5.11 6.02 3.29
CA TYR A 13 -6.25 6.04 2.36
C TYR A 13 -6.36 4.70 1.65
N LEU A 14 -7.50 4.03 1.79
CA LEU A 14 -7.70 2.67 1.27
C LEU A 14 -8.27 2.69 -0.14
N VAL A 15 -7.76 1.83 -1.01
CA VAL A 15 -8.21 1.73 -2.40
C VAL A 15 -8.48 0.28 -2.76
N GLY A 16 -9.72 0.01 -3.17
CA GLY A 16 -10.19 -1.29 -3.62
C GLY A 16 -10.49 -1.28 -5.13
N LEU A 17 -10.29 -2.42 -5.77
CA LEU A 17 -10.69 -2.65 -7.15
C LEU A 17 -11.57 -3.89 -7.25
N GLU A 18 -12.82 -3.69 -7.65
CA GLU A 18 -13.75 -4.79 -7.84
C GLU A 18 -13.77 -5.21 -9.31
N LEU A 19 -13.44 -6.48 -9.54
CA LEU A 19 -13.43 -7.10 -10.86
C LEU A 19 -14.66 -8.02 -11.01
N PRO A 20 -15.10 -8.36 -12.23
CA PRO A 20 -16.32 -9.16 -12.42
C PRO A 20 -16.22 -10.59 -11.86
N ARG A 21 -15.01 -11.03 -11.47
CA ARG A 21 -14.72 -12.34 -10.88
C ARG A 21 -14.12 -12.22 -9.47
N SER A 22 -14.26 -11.06 -8.82
CA SER A 22 -13.88 -10.92 -7.41
C SER A 22 -14.68 -11.93 -6.57
N ARG A 23 -13.98 -12.61 -5.66
CA ARG A 23 -14.59 -13.65 -4.79
C ARG A 23 -15.39 -13.06 -3.63
N PHE A 24 -15.02 -11.84 -3.24
CA PHE A 24 -15.60 -11.10 -2.14
C PHE A 24 -16.15 -9.78 -2.67
N ASP A 25 -17.15 -9.26 -1.98
CA ASP A 25 -17.66 -7.91 -2.20
C ASP A 25 -16.54 -6.89 -1.92
N GLY A 26 -16.43 -5.87 -2.76
CA GLY A 26 -15.37 -4.89 -2.64
C GLY A 26 -15.42 -4.04 -1.37
N GLU A 27 -16.60 -3.78 -0.80
CA GLU A 27 -16.74 -3.03 0.46
C GLU A 27 -16.32 -3.89 1.66
N ASP A 28 -16.71 -5.17 1.67
CA ASP A 28 -16.28 -6.14 2.70
C ASP A 28 -14.75 -6.29 2.70
N SER A 29 -14.15 -6.36 1.51
CA SER A 29 -12.69 -6.45 1.33
C SER A 29 -11.97 -5.20 1.88
N LEU A 30 -12.55 -4.01 1.68
CA LEU A 30 -12.02 -2.76 2.23
C LEU A 30 -12.20 -2.64 3.75
N GLU A 31 -13.23 -3.24 4.32
CA GLU A 31 -13.43 -3.31 5.77
C GLU A 31 -12.39 -4.25 6.43
N GLU A 32 -12.12 -5.39 5.80
CA GLU A 32 -11.00 -6.27 6.19
C GLU A 32 -9.67 -5.50 6.11
N LEU A 33 -9.42 -4.81 5.00
CA LEU A 33 -8.19 -4.04 4.82
C LEU A 33 -8.01 -2.95 5.88
N ALA A 34 -9.09 -2.27 6.28
CA ALA A 34 -9.05 -1.31 7.37
C ALA A 34 -8.64 -1.97 8.70
N THR A 35 -9.09 -3.19 8.96
CA THR A 35 -8.71 -3.97 10.14
C THR A 35 -7.22 -4.35 10.11
N LEU A 36 -6.70 -4.74 8.94
CA LEU A 36 -5.27 -5.02 8.76
C LEU A 36 -4.42 -3.76 8.98
N VAL A 37 -4.84 -2.62 8.43
CA VAL A 37 -4.16 -1.33 8.61
C VAL A 37 -4.13 -0.93 10.10
N ALA A 38 -5.23 -1.15 10.83
CA ALA A 38 -5.27 -0.92 12.27
C ALA A 38 -4.32 -1.86 13.04
N ALA A 39 -4.23 -3.14 12.66
CA ALA A 39 -3.28 -4.10 13.23
C ALA A 39 -1.80 -3.74 12.92
N ALA A 40 -1.57 -2.92 11.88
CA ALA A 40 -0.29 -2.33 11.53
C ALA A 40 -0.09 -0.91 12.13
N ASP A 41 -0.86 -0.52 13.15
CA ASP A 41 -0.73 0.77 13.88
C ASP A 41 -0.90 2.02 12.98
N ALA A 42 -1.70 1.87 11.93
CA ALA A 42 -2.12 2.95 11.05
C ALA A 42 -3.64 3.14 11.15
N VAL A 43 -4.13 4.30 10.73
CA VAL A 43 -5.56 4.65 10.77
C VAL A 43 -6.09 4.91 9.37
N ALA A 44 -7.16 4.21 9.00
CA ALA A 44 -7.86 4.48 7.75
C ALA A 44 -8.64 5.81 7.86
N VAL A 45 -8.27 6.80 7.03
CA VAL A 45 -8.87 8.14 7.03
C VAL A 45 -9.89 8.35 5.90
N GLY A 46 -9.95 7.40 4.98
CA GLY A 46 -10.86 7.38 3.85
C GLY A 46 -10.67 6.11 3.04
N ARG A 47 -11.65 5.81 2.19
CA ARG A 47 -11.58 4.67 1.28
C ARG A 47 -12.26 4.98 -0.04
N MET A 48 -11.91 4.21 -1.06
CA MET A 48 -12.56 4.25 -2.36
C MET A 48 -12.58 2.86 -2.98
N LEU A 49 -13.72 2.48 -3.53
CA LEU A 49 -13.89 1.29 -4.35
C LEU A 49 -14.12 1.68 -5.81
N GLN A 50 -13.46 1.00 -6.75
CA GLN A 50 -13.72 1.16 -8.18
C GLN A 50 -14.05 -0.18 -8.83
N GLN A 51 -15.17 -0.25 -9.54
CA GLN A 51 -15.50 -1.37 -10.42
C GLN A 51 -14.79 -1.24 -11.76
N ARG A 52 -14.10 -2.31 -12.21
CA ARG A 52 -13.44 -2.39 -13.53
C ARG A 52 -13.55 -3.78 -14.12
N ARG A 53 -13.41 -3.90 -15.44
CA ARG A 53 -13.29 -5.21 -16.11
C ARG A 53 -11.93 -5.88 -15.91
N SER A 54 -10.89 -5.07 -15.83
CA SER A 54 -9.51 -5.51 -15.60
C SER A 54 -8.68 -4.37 -14.98
N PRO A 55 -7.60 -4.71 -14.25
CA PRO A 55 -6.65 -3.71 -13.75
C PRO A 55 -6.00 -2.94 -14.89
N ASP A 56 -5.80 -1.65 -14.69
CA ASP A 56 -4.98 -0.83 -15.58
C ASP A 56 -3.51 -1.27 -15.50
N PRO A 57 -2.82 -1.52 -16.63
CA PRO A 57 -1.44 -2.02 -16.60
C PRO A 57 -0.44 -1.03 -15.99
N ASN A 58 -0.76 0.28 -16.00
CA ASN A 58 0.16 1.32 -15.56
C ASN A 58 -0.07 1.73 -14.11
N SER A 59 -1.33 1.88 -13.67
CA SER A 59 -1.70 2.46 -12.38
C SER A 59 -2.70 1.63 -11.59
N TRP A 60 -3.05 0.43 -12.07
CA TRP A 60 -4.04 -0.49 -11.49
C TRP A 60 -5.49 0.04 -11.51
N VAL A 61 -5.74 1.26 -11.06
CA VAL A 61 -7.04 1.96 -11.10
C VAL A 61 -7.27 2.83 -12.35
N GLY A 62 -6.23 3.14 -13.12
CA GLY A 62 -6.29 4.07 -14.25
C GLY A 62 -6.03 5.53 -13.85
N LYS A 63 -5.47 6.31 -14.78
CA LYS A 63 -4.97 7.69 -14.52
C LYS A 63 -6.04 8.64 -13.94
N GLY A 64 -7.25 8.63 -14.48
CA GLY A 64 -8.32 9.52 -13.99
C GLY A 64 -8.67 9.26 -12.53
N LYS A 65 -8.78 7.97 -12.16
CA LYS A 65 -9.04 7.58 -10.77
C LYS A 65 -7.83 7.82 -9.87
N ALA A 66 -6.61 7.61 -10.35
CA ALA A 66 -5.40 7.97 -9.60
C ALA A 66 -5.34 9.47 -9.25
N GLN A 67 -5.82 10.35 -10.13
CA GLN A 67 -5.95 11.78 -9.83
C GLN A 67 -7.06 12.09 -8.81
N GLU A 68 -8.16 11.32 -8.81
CA GLU A 68 -9.17 11.40 -7.74
C GLU A 68 -8.58 11.00 -6.40
N ILE A 69 -7.82 9.89 -6.34
CA ILE A 69 -7.10 9.46 -5.14
C ILE A 69 -6.17 10.57 -4.65
N ALA A 70 -5.38 11.18 -5.54
CA ALA A 70 -4.46 12.26 -5.16
C ALA A 70 -5.17 13.45 -4.48
N ARG A 71 -6.36 13.83 -5.00
CA ARG A 71 -7.18 14.89 -4.38
C ARG A 71 -7.66 14.50 -3.00
N GLU A 72 -8.13 13.27 -2.84
CA GLU A 72 -8.63 12.76 -1.56
C GLU A 72 -7.51 12.61 -0.52
N VAL A 73 -6.34 12.11 -0.94
CA VAL A 73 -5.12 12.03 -0.13
C VAL A 73 -4.73 13.42 0.38
N ALA A 74 -4.70 14.43 -0.49
CA ALA A 74 -4.39 15.80 -0.09
C ALA A 74 -5.47 16.38 0.86
N ARG A 75 -6.75 16.19 0.53
CA ARG A 75 -7.90 16.68 1.31
C ARG A 75 -7.92 16.09 2.72
N LEU A 76 -7.66 14.79 2.83
CA LEU A 76 -7.68 14.03 4.08
C LEU A 76 -6.34 14.03 4.79
N ARG A 77 -5.28 14.61 4.20
CA ARG A 77 -3.90 14.54 4.70
C ARG A 77 -3.50 13.09 5.00
N ALA A 78 -3.75 12.20 4.05
CA ALA A 78 -3.23 10.84 4.12
C ALA A 78 -1.74 10.86 3.80
N GLU A 79 -0.97 10.05 4.51
CA GLU A 79 0.48 9.90 4.36
C GLU A 79 0.81 8.63 3.56
N LEU A 80 -0.15 7.72 3.46
CA LEU A 80 -0.05 6.43 2.82
C LEU A 80 -1.32 6.12 2.02
N VAL A 81 -1.16 5.52 0.85
CA VAL A 81 -2.22 4.84 0.12
C VAL A 81 -2.03 3.33 0.26
N VAL A 82 -3.09 2.61 0.62
CA VAL A 82 -3.08 1.14 0.75
C VAL A 82 -4.01 0.56 -0.30
N CYS A 83 -3.44 -0.19 -1.25
CA CYS A 83 -4.19 -0.91 -2.26
C CYS A 83 -4.53 -2.32 -1.79
N ASP A 84 -5.76 -2.73 -2.05
CA ASP A 84 -6.29 -3.99 -1.56
C ASP A 84 -5.71 -5.24 -2.25
N ASP A 85 -5.34 -5.10 -3.52
CA ASP A 85 -4.68 -6.15 -4.30
C ASP A 85 -3.16 -5.96 -4.34
N GLU A 86 -2.43 -7.05 -4.57
CA GLU A 86 -1.01 -7.00 -4.88
C GLU A 86 -0.76 -6.18 -6.15
N LEU A 87 0.15 -5.21 -6.04
CA LEU A 87 0.51 -4.34 -7.15
C LEU A 87 1.79 -4.82 -7.84
N LYS A 88 1.81 -4.77 -9.16
CA LYS A 88 3.08 -4.87 -9.89
C LYS A 88 4.00 -3.69 -9.53
N PRO A 89 5.33 -3.84 -9.57
CA PRO A 89 6.25 -2.74 -9.26
C PRO A 89 6.04 -1.47 -10.09
N ALA A 90 5.63 -1.61 -11.36
CA ALA A 90 5.30 -0.46 -12.21
C ALA A 90 4.01 0.25 -11.77
N GLN A 91 2.99 -0.51 -11.34
CA GLN A 91 1.71 0.03 -10.86
C GLN A 91 1.89 0.82 -9.57
N GLN A 92 2.63 0.27 -8.61
CA GLN A 92 2.95 0.96 -7.37
C GLN A 92 3.66 2.28 -7.65
N ARG A 93 4.73 2.28 -8.47
CA ARG A 93 5.47 3.51 -8.80
C ARG A 93 4.59 4.57 -9.47
N SER A 94 3.78 4.16 -10.46
CA SER A 94 2.87 5.10 -11.11
C SER A 94 1.87 5.71 -10.13
N LEU A 95 1.36 4.92 -9.17
CA LEU A 95 0.47 5.43 -8.13
C LEU A 95 1.19 6.35 -7.15
N GLU A 96 2.44 6.05 -6.76
CA GLU A 96 3.25 6.93 -5.91
C GLU A 96 3.48 8.29 -6.59
N GLU A 97 3.86 8.26 -7.87
CA GLU A 97 4.05 9.48 -8.69
C GLU A 97 2.77 10.31 -8.83
N LEU A 98 1.62 9.65 -9.04
CA LEU A 98 0.34 10.33 -9.26
C LEU A 98 -0.31 10.82 -7.96
N SER A 99 -0.17 10.08 -6.86
CA SER A 99 -0.76 10.42 -5.56
C SER A 99 0.11 11.34 -4.71
N GLY A 100 1.42 11.38 -4.97
CA GLY A 100 2.38 12.19 -4.23
C GLY A 100 2.71 11.67 -2.83
N VAL A 101 2.25 10.47 -2.47
CA VAL A 101 2.50 9.81 -1.19
C VAL A 101 2.97 8.37 -1.40
N ARG A 102 3.44 7.74 -0.33
CA ARG A 102 3.85 6.33 -0.38
C ARG A 102 2.63 5.44 -0.68
N VAL A 103 2.82 4.44 -1.53
CA VAL A 103 1.78 3.45 -1.86
C VAL A 103 2.28 2.09 -1.43
N VAL A 104 1.43 1.32 -0.77
CA VAL A 104 1.69 -0.09 -0.44
C VAL A 104 0.49 -0.94 -0.84
N ASP A 105 0.70 -2.23 -1.02
CA ASP A 105 -0.37 -3.20 -1.23
C ASP A 105 -0.64 -4.02 0.04
N ARG A 106 -1.72 -4.81 0.01
CA ARG A 106 -2.12 -5.73 1.08
C ARG A 106 -0.98 -6.65 1.52
N SER A 107 -0.17 -7.16 0.59
CA SER A 107 0.99 -8.00 0.91
C SER A 107 2.00 -7.27 1.81
N ALA A 108 2.31 -6.01 1.53
CA ALA A 108 3.18 -5.21 2.38
C ALA A 108 2.59 -4.96 3.78
N VAL A 109 1.29 -4.72 3.89
CA VAL A 109 0.60 -4.55 5.19
C VAL A 109 0.70 -5.82 6.02
N ILE A 110 0.42 -6.98 5.41
CA ILE A 110 0.51 -8.29 6.09
C ILE A 110 1.93 -8.55 6.58
N LEU A 111 2.95 -8.26 5.76
CA LEU A 111 4.36 -8.40 6.14
C LEU A 111 4.75 -7.47 7.30
N ASP A 112 4.18 -6.26 7.37
CA ASP A 112 4.42 -5.35 8.49
C ASP A 112 3.78 -5.87 9.79
N ILE A 113 2.55 -6.38 9.72
CA ILE A 113 1.89 -7.04 10.86
C ILE A 113 2.76 -8.20 11.35
N PHE A 114 3.23 -9.08 10.46
CA PHE A 114 4.07 -10.20 10.87
C PHE A 114 5.40 -9.75 11.48
N ALA A 115 6.03 -8.70 10.95
CA ALA A 115 7.27 -8.16 11.52
C ALA A 115 7.08 -7.67 12.96
N ARG A 116 5.94 -7.05 13.26
CA ARG A 116 5.59 -6.60 14.61
C ARG A 116 5.36 -7.74 15.58
N HIS A 117 4.81 -8.86 15.09
CA HIS A 117 4.46 -10.01 15.93
C HIS A 117 5.57 -11.07 16.03
N ALA A 118 6.58 -11.05 15.16
CA ALA A 118 7.69 -12.02 15.16
C ALA A 118 8.59 -11.91 16.40
N ARG A 119 8.36 -12.77 17.40
CA ARG A 119 9.14 -12.80 18.66
C ARG A 119 10.33 -13.75 18.63
N SER A 120 10.21 -14.91 17.99
CA SER A 120 11.31 -15.89 17.90
C SER A 120 12.36 -15.49 16.87
N ARG A 121 13.58 -16.03 17.01
CA ARG A 121 14.66 -15.77 16.06
C ARG A 121 14.31 -16.32 14.67
N GLU A 122 13.78 -17.53 14.62
CA GLU A 122 13.35 -18.21 13.40
C GLU A 122 12.24 -17.42 12.70
N GLY A 123 11.23 -16.96 13.46
CA GLY A 123 10.13 -16.17 12.91
C GLY A 123 10.59 -14.82 12.36
N ARG A 124 11.53 -14.14 13.04
CA ARG A 124 12.12 -12.89 12.54
C ARG A 124 12.85 -13.11 11.21
N ILE A 125 13.62 -14.19 11.09
CA ILE A 125 14.35 -14.52 9.86
C ILE A 125 13.37 -14.80 8.71
N GLN A 126 12.29 -15.54 8.96
CA GLN A 126 11.29 -15.84 7.93
C GLN A 126 10.59 -14.57 7.44
N VAL A 127 10.21 -13.69 8.35
CA VAL A 127 9.58 -12.41 7.97
C VAL A 127 10.57 -11.51 7.22
N GLU A 128 11.82 -11.44 7.67
CA GLU A 128 12.85 -10.65 6.98
C GLU A 128 13.10 -11.17 5.57
N LEU A 129 13.19 -12.49 5.38
CA LEU A 129 13.30 -13.10 4.06
C LEU A 129 12.11 -12.74 3.17
N ALA A 130 10.88 -12.88 3.67
CA ALA A 130 9.68 -12.54 2.90
C ALA A 130 9.64 -11.04 2.53
N GLN A 131 10.10 -10.17 3.44
CA GLN A 131 10.24 -8.74 3.14
C GLN A 131 11.31 -8.47 2.08
N LEU A 132 12.43 -9.19 2.09
CA LEU A 132 13.48 -9.06 1.07
C LEU A 132 12.97 -9.53 -0.29
N GLU A 133 12.30 -10.67 -0.36
CA GLU A 133 11.70 -11.21 -1.58
C GLU A 133 10.66 -10.26 -2.17
N TYR A 134 9.80 -9.67 -1.33
CA TYR A 134 8.82 -8.67 -1.76
C TYR A 134 9.48 -7.37 -2.27
N ARG A 135 10.54 -6.90 -1.61
CA ARG A 135 11.24 -5.64 -1.97
C ARG A 135 12.11 -5.78 -3.21
N LEU A 136 12.76 -6.94 -3.41
CA LEU A 136 13.71 -7.17 -4.49
C LEU A 136 13.22 -6.73 -5.89
N PRO A 137 12.04 -7.16 -6.38
CA PRO A 137 11.54 -6.73 -7.69
C PRO A 137 11.15 -5.24 -7.75
N ARG A 138 10.95 -4.59 -6.61
CA ARG A 138 10.58 -3.17 -6.49
C ARG A 138 11.80 -2.25 -6.41
N LEU A 139 12.96 -2.78 -6.01
CA LEU A 139 14.23 -2.05 -5.96
C LEU A 139 14.97 -2.01 -7.30
N THR A 140 14.95 -3.11 -8.05
CA THR A 140 15.69 -3.22 -9.33
C THR A 140 15.17 -2.25 -10.41
N GLY A 141 13.90 -1.85 -10.34
CA GLY A 141 13.32 -0.83 -11.21
C GLY A 141 13.85 0.60 -10.96
N LYS A 142 14.39 0.91 -9.77
CA LYS A 142 14.95 2.23 -9.40
C LYS A 142 16.38 2.45 -9.92
N GLY A 143 17.13 1.37 -10.17
CA GLY A 143 18.52 1.46 -10.66
C GLY A 143 18.67 2.13 -12.03
N LYS A 144 17.65 2.05 -12.90
CA LYS A 144 17.68 2.72 -14.22
C LYS A 144 17.56 4.24 -14.14
N GLU A 145 16.94 4.80 -13.10
CA GLU A 145 16.84 6.25 -12.91
C GLU A 145 18.14 6.83 -12.34
N LEU A 146 18.78 6.11 -11.39
CA LEU A 146 20.09 6.47 -10.85
C LEU A 146 21.21 6.36 -11.91
N SER A 147 21.11 5.41 -12.84
CA SER A 147 22.07 5.25 -13.94
C SER A 147 22.00 6.38 -14.99
N ARG A 148 20.91 7.14 -15.08
CA ARG A 148 20.78 8.26 -16.04
C ARG A 148 21.33 9.58 -15.50
N LEU A 149 21.54 9.70 -14.20
CA LEU A 149 22.13 10.89 -13.56
C LEU A 149 23.66 10.81 -13.45
N GLY A 150 24.25 9.64 -13.68
CA GLY A 150 25.69 9.40 -13.61
C GLY A 150 26.39 9.19 -14.96
N GLY A 151 25.71 9.47 -16.08
CA GLY A 151 26.25 9.35 -17.44
C GLY A 151 26.43 10.71 -18.11
#